data_AF-A0A7C1E0V6-F1
#
_entry.id   AF-A0A7C1E0V6-F1
#
_cell.length_a   1.000
_cell.length_b   1.000
_cell.length_c   1.000
_cell.angle_alpha   90.00
_cell.angle_beta   90.00
_cell.angle_gamma   90.00
#
_symmetry.space_group_name_H-M   'P 1'
#
loop_
_entity.id
_entity.type
_entity.pdbx_description
1 polymer ?
#
loop_
_entity_poly.entity_id
_entity_poly.type
_entity_poly.pdbx_seq_one_letter_code
_entity_poly.pdbx_strand_id
1 'polypeptide(L)' 'MLEMIWGLLVLVSVIWVIYDVLTQNKGLTTGWKIIWIVVALVFGILGAIAYYFLGRKK' A
#
# COMPACT_ATOMS: atom_id res chain seq x y z
N MET A 1 -15.45 18.82 4.80
CA MET A 1 -15.95 17.68 4.01
C MET A 1 -14.88 17.10 3.09
N LEU A 2 -14.26 17.91 2.21
CA LEU A 2 -13.22 17.44 1.28
C LEU A 2 -12.03 16.77 1.98
N GLU A 3 -11.48 17.39 3.03
CA GLU A 3 -10.38 16.83 3.83
C GLU A 3 -10.70 15.45 4.44
N MET A 4 -11.96 15.26 4.85
CA MET A 4 -12.41 14.00 5.45
C MET A 4 -12.49 12.89 4.39
N ILE A 5 -12.96 13.24 3.19
CA ILE A 5 -12.98 12.33 2.03
C ILE A 5 -11.55 11.97 1.63
N TRP A 6 -10.65 12.96 1.58
CA TRP A 6 -9.25 12.74 1.24
C TRP A 6 -8.55 11.82 2.25
N GLY A 7 -8.74 12.06 3.55
CA GLY A 7 -8.21 11.21 4.61
C GLY A 7 -8.71 9.76 4.51
N LEU A 8 -9.98 9.56 4.19
CA LEU A 8 -10.55 8.22 3.97
C LEU A 8 -9.95 7.52 2.75
N LEU A 9 -9.75 8.24 1.64
CA LEU A 9 -9.10 7.67 0.45
C LEU A 9 -7.67 7.20 0.75
N VAL A 10 -6.90 8.04 1.47
CA VAL A 10 -5.54 7.66 1.89
C VAL A 10 -5.60 6.43 2.80
N LEU A 11 -6.49 6.41 3.81
CA LEU A 11 -6.62 5.28 4.72
C LEU A 11 -6.96 3.98 3.97
N VAL A 12 -7.97 4.00 3.11
CA VAL A 12 -8.38 2.83 2.31
C VAL A 12 -7.24 2.36 1.41
N SER A 13 -6.49 3.29 0.80
CA SER A 13 -5.34 2.94 -0.06
C SER A 13 -4.25 2.21 0.72
N VAL A 14 -3.92 2.66 1.93
CA VAL A 14 -2.92 2.03 2.79
C VAL A 14 -3.39 0.64 3.23
N ILE A 15 -4.64 0.51 3.67
CA ILE A 15 -5.22 -0.78 4.05
C ILE A 15 -5.16 -1.78 2.89
N TRP A 16 -5.50 -1.32 1.68
CA TRP A 16 -5.44 -2.16 0.49
C TRP A 16 -4.02 -2.65 0.19
N VAL A 17 -3.00 -1.79 0.28
CA VAL A 17 -1.60 -2.19 0.08
C VAL A 17 -1.20 -3.26 1.10
N ILE A 18 -1.50 -3.04 2.38
CA ILE A 18 -1.17 -4.01 3.44
C ILE A 18 -1.83 -5.36 3.15
N TYR A 19 -3.12 -5.35 2.81
CA TYR A 19 -3.85 -6.56 2.47
C TYR A 19 -3.22 -7.29 1.28
N ASP A 20 -2.94 -6.59 0.18
CA ASP A 20 -2.40 -7.18 -1.04
C ASP A 20 -0.97 -7.73 -0.83
N VAL A 21 -0.11 -6.99 -0.14
CA VAL A 21 1.26 -7.42 0.23
C VAL A 21 1.25 -8.72 1.05
N LEU A 22 0.35 -8.80 2.03
CA LEU A 22 0.32 -9.92 2.96
C LEU A 22 -0.35 -11.16 2.35
N THR A 23 -1.43 -10.98 1.60
CA THR A 23 -2.31 -12.09 1.17
C THR A 23 -2.12 -12.50 -0.27
N GLN A 24 -1.94 -11.55 -1.19
CA GLN A 24 -1.86 -11.82 -2.63
C GLN A 24 -0.41 -11.98 -3.08
N ASN A 25 0.51 -11.19 -2.52
CA ASN A 25 1.89 -11.15 -2.96
C ASN A 25 2.76 -12.19 -2.22
N LYS A 26 2.43 -13.49 -2.39
CA LYS A 26 3.06 -14.62 -1.68
C LYS A 26 4.53 -14.85 -2.04
N GLY A 27 4.95 -14.47 -3.24
CA GLY A 27 6.33 -14.60 -3.71
C GLY A 27 7.27 -13.49 -3.23
N LEU A 28 6.74 -12.46 -2.56
CA LEU A 28 7.54 -11.35 -2.05
C LEU A 28 8.19 -11.76 -0.72
N THR A 29 9.51 -11.57 -0.58
CA THR A 29 10.20 -11.87 0.68
C THR A 29 9.69 -10.96 1.80
N THR A 30 9.74 -11.45 3.05
CA THR A 30 9.24 -10.72 4.22
C THR A 30 9.82 -9.32 4.36
N GLY A 31 11.12 -9.13 4.06
CA GLY A 31 11.76 -7.81 4.09
C GLY A 31 11.13 -6.83 3.10
N TRP A 32 10.88 -7.27 1.86
CA TRP A 32 10.22 -6.44 0.85
C TRP A 32 8.76 -6.14 1.21
N LYS A 33 8.06 -7.07 1.85
CA LYS A 33 6.70 -6.82 2.37
C LYS A 33 6.69 -5.65 3.36
N ILE A 34 7.63 -5.65 4.31
CA ILE A 34 7.77 -4.58 5.31
C ILE A 34 8.05 -3.24 4.64
N ILE A 35 8.98 -3.21 3.67
CA ILE A 35 9.33 -1.98 2.94
C ILE A 35 8.09 -1.37 2.28
N TRP A 36 7.29 -2.16 1.58
CA TRP A 36 6.10 -1.64 0.89
C TRP A 36 5.02 -1.13 1.85
N ILE A 37 4.86 -1.77 3.00
CA ILE A 37 3.95 -1.31 4.05
C ILE A 37 4.40 0.06 4.59
N VAL A 38 5.70 0.21 4.88
CA VAL A 38 6.26 1.49 5.37
C VAL A 38 6.13 2.58 4.30
N VAL A 39 6.42 2.27 3.03
CA VAL A 39 6.26 3.22 1.91
C VAL A 39 4.82 3.68 1.77
N ALA A 40 3.84 2.77 1.86
CA ALA A 40 2.42 3.12 1.82
C ALA A 40 2.01 4.00 3.01
N LEU A 41 2.51 3.72 4.22
CA LEU A 41 2.20 4.53 5.41
C LEU A 41 2.77 5.95 5.34
N VAL A 42 4.00 6.11 4.82
CA VAL A 42 4.67 7.42 4.75
C VAL A 42 4.16 8.26 3.58
N PHE A 43 3.98 7.65 2.41
CA PHE A 43 3.61 8.36 1.18
C PHE A 43 2.11 8.28 0.86
N GLY A 44 1.33 7.57 1.69
CA GLY A 44 -0.11 7.40 1.51
C GLY A 44 -0.47 6.86 0.13
N ILE A 45 -1.30 7.61 -0.58
CA ILE A 45 -1.81 7.21 -1.90
C ILE A 45 -0.70 7.10 -2.95
N LEU A 46 0.35 7.92 -2.87
CA LEU A 46 1.49 7.85 -3.78
C LEU A 46 2.29 6.56 -3.56
N GLY A 47 2.47 6.17 -2.29
CA GLY A 47 3.08 4.89 -1.94
C GLY A 47 2.26 3.69 -2.42
N ALA A 48 0.94 3.78 -2.34
CA ALA A 48 0.03 2.75 -2.86
C ALA A 48 0.09 2.63 -4.39
N ILE A 49 0.17 3.74 -5.11
CA ILE A 49 0.35 3.75 -6.58
C ILE A 49 1.69 3.11 -6.95
N ALA A 50 2.78 3.51 -6.29
CA ALA A 50 4.10 2.92 -6.53
C ALA A 50 4.11 1.41 -6.26
N TYR A 51 3.46 0.97 -5.18
CA TYR A 51 3.30 -0.44 -4.87
C TYR A 51 2.55 -1.19 -5.98
N TYR A 52 1.43 -0.65 -6.47
CA TYR A 52 0.63 -1.29 -7.51
C TYR A 52 1.43 -1.56 -8.80
N PHE A 53 2.27 -0.63 -9.22
CA PHE A 53 3.04 -0.75 -10.46
C PHE A 53 4.37 -1.51 -10.30
N LEU A 54 5.06 -1.33 -9.17
CA LEU A 54 6.43 -1.82 -8.99
C LEU A 54 6.53 -3.00 -8.01
N GLY A 55 5.73 -2.97 -6.94
CA GLY A 55 5.80 -3.93 -5.84
C GLY A 55 4.90 -5.14 -6.01
N ARG A 56 3.75 -4.95 -6.68
CA ARG A 56 2.74 -5.98 -6.88
C ARG A 56 3.20 -6.96 -7.97
N LYS A 57 3.53 -8.18 -7.57
CA LYS A 57 3.74 -9.30 -8.50
C LYS A 57 2.43 -10.08 -8.59
N LYS A 58 2.01 -10.39 -9.82
CA LYS A 58 0.83 -11.23 -10.07
C LYS A 58 1.05 -12.65 -9.55
#